data_AF-A0ABD1VDI7-F1
#
_entry.id   AF-A0ABD1VDI7-F1
#
_cell.length_a   1.000
_cell.length_b   1.000
_cell.length_c   1.000
_cell.angle_alpha   90.00
_cell.angle_beta   90.00
_cell.angle_gamma   90.00
#
_symmetry.space_group_name_H-M   'P 1'
#
loop_
_entity.id
_entity.type
_entity.pdbx_description
1 polymer ?
#
loop_
_entity_poly.entity_id
_entity_poly.type
_entity_poly.pdbx_seq_one_letter_code
_entity_poly.pdbx_strand_id
1 'polypeptide(L)'
;MCCVDGQLRPTLYFLQGTIGIDDVSKCAPLLSCSVESKFIPRIEYLQKLGFSYKDTIAMFRRFPSLFCYSIKDNFEPKFDYFVVEMGRELKELVVFPQYFSFSLENRIKPRHRMCVEKGVCLALPTMLKSSEARFRDRLEVCCSSSMPVRNSALWCTNANTIGDNAT
;
A
#
# COMPACT_ATOMS: atom_id res chain seq x y z
N MET A 1 -18.34 -3.19 -27.90
CA MET A 1 -17.84 -1.86 -28.30
C MET A 1 -18.11 -0.89 -27.16
N CYS A 2 -17.12 -0.12 -26.69
CA CYS A 2 -17.34 0.89 -25.65
C CYS A 2 -18.14 2.06 -26.25
N CYS A 3 -19.24 2.46 -25.61
CA CYS A 3 -19.99 3.64 -26.03
C CYS A 3 -19.22 4.90 -25.64
N VAL A 4 -19.01 5.81 -26.60
CA VAL A 4 -18.26 7.06 -26.38
C VAL A 4 -18.95 7.95 -25.33
N ASP A 5 -20.28 8.05 -25.40
CA ASP A 5 -21.07 8.91 -24.50
C ASP A 5 -21.33 8.29 -23.14
N GLY A 6 -21.47 6.95 -23.06
CA GLY A 6 -21.80 6.26 -21.82
C GLY A 6 -20.60 5.84 -20.96
N GLN A 7 -19.39 5.84 -21.52
CA GLN A 7 -18.24 5.23 -20.83
C GLN A 7 -16.96 6.06 -20.94
N LEU A 8 -16.55 6.48 -22.14
CA LEU A 8 -15.30 7.23 -22.30
C LEU A 8 -15.36 8.64 -21.68
N ARG A 9 -16.43 9.40 -21.96
CA ARG A 9 -16.59 10.77 -21.43
C ARG A 9 -16.76 10.81 -19.91
N PRO A 10 -17.66 10.03 -19.28
CA PRO A 10 -17.81 10.03 -17.82
C PRO A 10 -16.51 9.66 -17.09
N THR A 11 -15.81 8.64 -17.60
CA THR A 11 -14.55 8.17 -17.02
C THR A 11 -13.44 9.20 -17.16
N LEU A 12 -13.33 9.88 -18.31
CA LEU A 12 -12.37 10.96 -18.50
C LEU A 12 -12.62 12.10 -17.50
N TYR A 13 -13.86 12.59 -17.39
CA TYR A 13 -14.22 13.66 -16.45
C TYR A 13 -13.98 13.26 -15.01
N PHE A 14 -14.26 12.01 -14.64
CA PHE A 14 -14.00 11.51 -13.30
C PHE A 14 -12.49 11.49 -12.98
N LEU A 15 -11.67 10.99 -13.91
CA LEU A 15 -10.22 10.93 -13.72
C LEU A 15 -9.60 12.33 -13.62
N GLN A 16 -10.04 13.28 -14.46
CA GLN A 16 -9.52 14.66 -14.45
C GLN A 16 -10.10 15.50 -13.29
N GLY A 17 -11.41 15.51 -13.12
CA GLY A 17 -12.09 16.37 -12.15
C GLY A 17 -12.04 15.84 -10.71
N THR A 18 -12.39 14.56 -10.52
CA THR A 18 -12.48 13.96 -9.18
C THR A 18 -11.11 13.48 -8.71
N ILE A 19 -10.41 12.70 -9.54
CA ILE A 19 -9.12 12.13 -9.16
C ILE A 19 -7.99 13.15 -9.37
N GLY A 20 -8.13 14.13 -10.26
CA GLY A 20 -7.06 15.11 -10.54
C GLY A 20 -5.87 14.49 -11.27
N ILE A 21 -6.13 13.63 -12.27
CA ILE A 21 -5.11 13.09 -13.18
C ILE A 21 -5.13 13.93 -14.46
N ASP A 22 -4.16 14.82 -14.60
CA ASP A 22 -4.06 15.71 -15.76
C ASP A 22 -3.59 14.96 -17.02
N ASP A 23 -2.65 14.04 -16.85
CA ASP A 23 -2.07 13.24 -17.92
C ASP A 23 -2.77 11.88 -18.04
N VAL A 24 -3.84 11.87 -18.83
CA VAL A 24 -4.68 10.70 -19.07
C VAL A 24 -4.00 9.61 -19.88
N SER A 25 -2.87 9.89 -20.55
CA SER A 25 -2.09 8.88 -21.27
C SER A 25 -1.56 7.78 -20.34
N LYS A 26 -1.22 8.15 -19.09
CA LYS A 26 -0.81 7.24 -18.01
C LYS A 26 -1.94 6.31 -17.54
N CYS A 27 -3.17 6.61 -17.95
CA CYS A 27 -4.39 5.94 -17.52
C CYS A 27 -5.20 5.40 -18.70
N ALA A 28 -4.60 5.26 -19.89
CA ALA A 28 -5.31 4.77 -21.08
C ALA A 28 -6.10 3.46 -20.84
N PRO A 29 -5.60 2.46 -20.08
CA PRO A 29 -6.38 1.26 -19.77
C PRO A 29 -7.61 1.50 -18.88
N LEU A 30 -7.64 2.62 -18.15
CA LEU A 30 -8.74 2.99 -17.26
C LEU A 30 -9.88 3.67 -17.99
N LEU A 31 -9.64 4.30 -19.15
CA LEU A 31 -10.65 5.05 -19.90
C LEU A 31 -11.82 4.18 -20.37
N SER A 32 -11.58 2.90 -20.62
CA SER A 32 -12.61 1.93 -20.99
C SER A 32 -13.36 1.32 -19.80
N CYS A 33 -13.03 1.71 -18.56
CA CYS A 33 -13.70 1.20 -17.37
C CYS A 33 -14.93 2.05 -17.02
N SER A 34 -15.93 1.46 -16.35
CA SER A 34 -17.05 2.23 -15.78
C SER A 34 -16.68 2.78 -14.42
N VAL A 35 -17.04 4.04 -14.17
CA VAL A 35 -16.81 4.72 -12.90
C VAL A 35 -17.60 4.04 -11.78
N GLU A 36 -18.88 3.75 -12.04
CA GLU A 36 -19.86 3.22 -11.10
C GLU A 36 -19.53 1.80 -10.68
N SER A 37 -19.12 0.96 -11.62
CA SER A 37 -18.84 -0.45 -11.36
C SER A 37 -17.39 -0.72 -10.97
N LYS A 38 -16.44 0.13 -11.37
CA LYS A 38 -15.01 -0.09 -11.11
C LYS A 38 -14.41 0.88 -10.12
N PHE A 39 -14.62 2.19 -10.27
CA PHE A 39 -13.89 3.19 -9.49
C PHE A 39 -14.54 3.45 -8.14
N ILE A 40 -15.85 3.73 -8.13
CA ILE A 40 -16.61 4.03 -6.91
C ILE A 40 -16.45 2.91 -5.86
N PRO A 41 -16.63 1.62 -6.19
CA PRO A 41 -16.51 0.56 -5.18
C PRO A 41 -15.12 0.48 -4.53
N ARG A 42 -14.07 0.84 -5.27
CA ARG A 42 -12.69 0.84 -4.74
C ARG A 42 -12.42 2.04 -3.85
N ILE A 43 -12.99 3.19 -4.19
CA ILE A 43 -12.92 4.41 -3.36
C ILE A 43 -13.70 4.23 -2.06
N GLU A 44 -14.92 3.71 -2.15
CA GLU A 44 -15.75 3.40 -0.98
C GLU A 44 -15.10 2.35 -0.09
N TYR A 45 -14.51 1.32 -0.69
CA TYR A 45 -13.80 0.29 0.06
C TYR A 45 -12.61 0.87 0.85
N LEU A 46 -11.75 1.69 0.24
CA LEU A 46 -10.67 2.34 1.00
C LEU A 46 -11.22 3.25 2.10
N GLN A 47 -12.30 3.99 1.88
CA GLN A 47 -12.92 4.78 2.95
C GLN A 47 -13.44 3.91 4.09
N LYS A 48 -14.02 2.74 3.79
CA LYS A 48 -14.46 1.76 4.80
C LYS A 48 -13.30 1.21 5.63
N LEU A 49 -12.10 1.15 5.07
CA LEU A 49 -10.88 0.78 5.80
C LEU A 49 -10.33 1.90 6.71
N GLY A 50 -10.96 3.07 6.73
CA GLY A 50 -10.59 4.19 7.60
C GLY A 50 -9.76 5.28 6.93
N PHE A 51 -9.53 5.21 5.62
CA PHE A 51 -8.89 6.31 4.89
C PHE A 51 -9.86 7.47 4.70
N SER A 52 -9.39 8.71 4.88
CA SER A 52 -10.21 9.87 4.52
C SER A 52 -10.46 9.90 3.01
N TYR A 53 -11.54 10.56 2.58
CA TYR A 53 -11.80 10.77 1.15
C TYR A 53 -10.60 11.43 0.47
N LYS A 54 -10.03 12.47 1.11
CA LYS A 54 -8.86 13.20 0.59
C LYS A 54 -7.65 12.28 0.40
N ASP A 55 -7.34 11.44 1.38
CA ASP A 55 -6.22 10.49 1.30
C ASP A 55 -6.46 9.41 0.24
N THR A 56 -7.69 8.91 0.17
CA THR A 56 -8.11 7.94 -0.84
C THR A 56 -7.89 8.49 -2.25
N ILE A 57 -8.36 9.71 -2.51
CA ILE A 57 -8.14 10.39 -3.80
C ILE A 57 -6.65 10.62 -4.06
N ALA A 58 -5.88 11.01 -3.04
CA ALA A 58 -4.43 11.17 -3.17
C ALA A 58 -3.72 9.86 -3.55
N MET A 59 -4.15 8.72 -3.00
CA MET A 59 -3.63 7.39 -3.35
C MET A 59 -3.90 7.06 -4.82
N PHE A 60 -5.13 7.22 -5.29
CA PHE A 60 -5.49 6.95 -6.69
C PHE A 60 -4.82 7.91 -7.67
N ARG A 61 -4.66 9.19 -7.31
CA ARG A 61 -3.91 10.15 -8.12
C ARG A 61 -2.44 9.74 -8.25
N ARG A 62 -1.81 9.35 -7.14
CA ARG A 62 -0.40 8.98 -7.11
C ARG A 62 -0.12 7.64 -7.81
N PHE A 63 -1.11 6.74 -7.81
CA PHE A 63 -0.98 5.43 -8.41
C PHE A 63 -2.29 5.00 -9.09
N PRO A 64 -2.60 5.50 -10.30
CA PRO A 64 -3.89 5.25 -10.94
C PRO A 64 -4.17 3.77 -11.22
N SER A 65 -3.14 2.96 -11.47
CA SER A 65 -3.27 1.50 -11.61
C SER A 65 -3.83 0.82 -10.36
N LEU A 66 -3.94 1.52 -9.22
CA LEU A 66 -4.65 1.05 -8.04
C LEU A 66 -6.11 0.66 -8.38
N PHE A 67 -6.74 1.33 -9.35
CA PHE A 67 -8.07 0.97 -9.87
C PHE A 67 -8.14 -0.39 -10.57
N CYS A 68 -7.01 -0.98 -10.94
CA CYS A 68 -6.97 -2.27 -11.62
C CYS A 68 -6.97 -3.47 -10.66
N TYR A 69 -6.70 -3.28 -9.37
CA TYR A 69 -6.63 -4.38 -8.42
C TYR A 69 -8.03 -4.81 -7.93
N SER A 70 -8.18 -6.10 -7.62
CA SER A 70 -9.39 -6.67 -7.02
C SER A 70 -9.48 -6.28 -5.55
N ILE A 71 -10.69 -5.97 -5.08
CA ILE A 71 -10.91 -5.74 -3.64
C ILE A 71 -10.65 -7.04 -2.87
N LYS A 72 -11.31 -8.13 -3.29
CA LYS A 72 -11.25 -9.44 -2.63
C LYS A 72 -9.87 -10.09 -2.72
N ASP A 73 -9.28 -10.10 -3.91
CA ASP A 73 -8.08 -10.91 -4.16
C ASP A 73 -6.78 -10.12 -3.96
N ASN A 74 -6.86 -8.81 -3.70
CA ASN A 74 -5.68 -7.97 -3.56
C ASN A 74 -5.75 -7.03 -2.36
N PHE A 75 -6.76 -6.16 -2.27
CA PHE A 75 -6.81 -5.18 -1.19
C PHE A 75 -7.03 -5.82 0.17
N GLU A 76 -8.06 -6.65 0.32
CA GLU A 76 -8.38 -7.35 1.58
C GLU A 76 -7.16 -8.10 2.15
N PRO A 77 -6.59 -9.10 1.46
CA PRO A 77 -5.52 -9.92 2.06
C PRO A 77 -4.24 -9.12 2.33
N LYS A 78 -3.93 -8.09 1.53
CA LYS A 78 -2.73 -7.27 1.73
C LYS A 78 -2.92 -6.24 2.82
N PHE A 79 -4.12 -5.68 2.95
CA PHE A 79 -4.45 -4.75 4.01
C PHE A 79 -4.50 -5.46 5.37
N ASP A 80 -5.13 -6.64 5.43
CA ASP A 80 -5.17 -7.46 6.65
C ASP A 80 -3.75 -7.79 7.11
N TYR A 81 -2.88 -8.26 6.21
CA TYR A 81 -1.48 -8.49 6.53
C TYR A 81 -0.76 -7.22 7.01
N PHE A 82 -1.03 -6.07 6.38
CA PHE A 82 -0.40 -4.80 6.72
C PHE A 82 -0.75 -4.32 8.15
N VAL A 83 -2.02 -4.44 8.54
CA VAL A 83 -2.49 -3.95 9.84
C VAL A 83 -2.26 -4.99 10.94
N VAL A 84 -2.63 -6.25 10.68
CA VAL A 84 -2.63 -7.31 11.71
C VAL A 84 -1.23 -7.88 11.93
N GLU A 85 -0.53 -8.22 10.85
CA GLU A 85 0.75 -8.94 10.94
C GLU A 85 1.94 -7.98 10.98
N MET A 86 1.90 -6.91 10.18
CA MET A 86 2.98 -5.91 10.17
C MET A 86 2.81 -4.81 11.23
N GLY A 87 1.60 -4.63 11.78
CA GLY A 87 1.33 -3.66 12.84
C GLY A 87 1.57 -2.20 12.42
N ARG A 88 1.33 -1.86 11.15
CA ARG A 88 1.72 -0.56 10.58
C ARG A 88 0.60 0.46 10.51
N GLU A 89 1.00 1.73 10.43
CA GLU A 89 0.08 2.86 10.36
C GLU A 89 -0.46 3.08 8.94
N LEU A 90 -1.75 3.37 8.82
CA LEU A 90 -2.43 3.61 7.54
C LEU A 90 -1.77 4.71 6.70
N LYS A 91 -1.18 5.72 7.35
CA LYS A 91 -0.49 6.83 6.68
C LYS A 91 0.62 6.35 5.73
N GLU A 92 1.26 5.22 6.01
CA GLU A 92 2.28 4.67 5.13
C GLU A 92 1.69 4.21 3.79
N LEU A 93 0.45 3.70 3.77
CA LEU A 93 -0.24 3.30 2.54
C LEU A 93 -0.68 4.51 1.70
N VAL A 94 -0.98 5.65 2.35
CA VAL A 94 -1.25 6.92 1.65
C VAL A 94 -0.01 7.42 0.94
N VAL A 95 1.14 7.36 1.60
CA VAL A 95 2.44 7.75 1.04
C VAL A 95 2.92 6.75 -0.02
N PHE A 96 2.59 5.47 0.14
CA PHE A 96 3.08 4.38 -0.68
C PHE A 96 1.96 3.41 -1.16
N PRO A 97 1.02 3.87 -2.00
CA PRO A 97 -0.07 3.03 -2.50
C PRO A 97 0.42 1.88 -3.39
N GLN A 98 1.67 1.96 -3.90
CA GLN A 98 2.28 0.86 -4.65
C GLN A 98 2.49 -0.41 -3.81
N TYR A 99 2.33 -0.36 -2.49
CA TYR A 99 2.25 -1.54 -1.64
C TYR A 99 1.36 -2.64 -2.25
N PHE A 100 0.17 -2.27 -2.74
CA PHE A 100 -0.80 -3.19 -3.33
C PHE A 100 -0.35 -3.82 -4.67
N SER A 101 0.72 -3.31 -5.29
CA SER A 101 1.30 -3.90 -6.50
C SER A 101 2.25 -5.06 -6.24
N PHE A 102 2.81 -5.17 -5.03
CA PHE A 102 3.78 -6.24 -4.72
C PHE A 102 3.08 -7.54 -4.36
N SER A 103 3.67 -8.68 -4.72
CA SER A 103 3.16 -10.00 -4.33
C SER A 103 3.17 -10.16 -2.81
N LEU A 104 2.03 -10.58 -2.25
CA LEU A 104 1.92 -10.83 -0.81
C LEU A 104 2.85 -11.96 -0.39
N GLU A 105 2.76 -13.10 -1.08
CA GLU A 105 3.51 -14.32 -0.74
C GLU A 105 4.99 -14.26 -1.14
N ASN A 106 5.31 -13.64 -2.28
CA ASN A 106 6.66 -13.70 -2.84
C ASN A 106 7.51 -12.46 -2.54
N ARG A 107 6.92 -11.39 -2.00
CA ARG A 107 7.65 -10.13 -1.77
C ARG A 107 7.40 -9.52 -0.40
N ILE A 108 6.14 -9.32 -0.02
CA ILE A 108 5.78 -8.63 1.22
C ILE A 108 6.11 -9.51 2.43
N LYS A 109 5.52 -10.72 2.51
CA LYS A 109 5.72 -11.65 3.62
C LYS A 109 7.20 -12.03 3.83
N PRO A 110 7.96 -12.47 2.80
CA PRO A 110 9.35 -12.88 3.02
C PRO A 110 10.23 -11.75 3.53
N ARG A 111 10.08 -10.54 2.97
CA ARG A 111 10.89 -9.39 3.40
C ARG A 111 10.48 -8.87 4.77
N HIS A 112 9.20 -8.89 5.10
CA HIS A 112 8.73 -8.56 6.43
C HIS A 112 9.33 -9.51 7.49
N ARG A 113 9.28 -10.83 7.26
CA ARG A 113 9.87 -11.83 8.17
C ARG A 113 11.37 -11.61 8.37
N MET A 114 12.13 -11.37 7.29
CA MET A 114 13.57 -11.07 7.39
C MET A 114 13.85 -9.80 8.20
N CYS A 115 13.01 -8.77 8.07
CA CYS A 115 13.11 -7.56 8.90
C CYS A 115 12.87 -7.88 10.39
N VAL A 116 11.83 -8.67 10.70
CA VAL A 116 11.50 -9.09 12.07
C VAL A 116 12.61 -9.94 12.69
N GLU A 117 13.12 -10.94 11.97
CA GLU A 117 14.24 -11.81 12.41
C GLU A 117 15.50 -11.02 12.74
N LYS A 118 15.71 -9.90 12.03
CA LYS A 118 16.85 -8.99 12.23
C LYS A 118 16.56 -7.85 13.22
N GLY A 119 15.33 -7.77 13.74
CA GLY A 119 14.92 -6.71 14.67
C GLY A 119 14.89 -5.31 14.05
N VAL A 120 14.68 -5.20 12.74
CA VAL A 120 14.72 -3.93 12.01
C VAL A 120 13.37 -3.55 11.45
N CYS A 121 13.03 -2.26 11.50
CA CYS A 121 11.85 -1.71 10.83
C CYS A 121 12.27 -0.83 9.67
N LEU A 122 12.06 -1.32 8.44
CA LEU A 122 12.33 -0.55 7.22
C LEU A 122 11.04 0.14 6.74
N ALA A 123 11.17 1.35 6.18
CA ALA A 123 10.09 2.00 5.45
C ALA A 123 9.66 1.16 4.24
N LEU A 124 8.35 1.12 3.93
CA LEU A 124 7.81 0.29 2.84
C LEU A 124 8.52 0.44 1.48
N PRO A 125 8.85 1.66 1.00
CA PRO A 125 9.56 1.78 -0.28
C PRO A 125 10.93 1.10 -0.23
N THR A 126 11.66 1.30 0.88
CA THR A 126 12.98 0.69 1.10
C THR A 126 12.87 -0.83 1.15
N MET A 127 11.88 -1.35 1.87
CA MET A 127 11.63 -2.77 2.02
C MET A 127 11.20 -3.42 0.71
N LEU A 128 10.33 -2.79 -0.09
CA LEU A 128 9.63 -3.46 -1.21
C LEU A 128 10.18 -3.10 -2.59
N LYS A 129 10.61 -1.85 -2.84
CA LYS A 129 11.13 -1.43 -4.16
C LYS A 129 12.58 -1.86 -4.40
N SER A 130 13.38 -1.99 -3.36
CA SER A 130 14.81 -2.30 -3.50
C SER A 130 15.03 -3.65 -4.17
N SER A 131 16.12 -3.79 -4.94
CA SER A 131 16.60 -5.10 -5.40
C SER A 131 16.88 -6.02 -4.20
N GLU A 132 17.04 -7.32 -4.44
CA GLU A 132 17.37 -8.25 -3.36
C GLU A 132 18.71 -7.91 -2.71
N ALA A 133 19.75 -7.67 -3.51
CA ALA A 133 21.06 -7.25 -3.01
C ALA A 133 20.95 -6.01 -2.10
N ARG A 134 20.35 -4.93 -2.61
CA ARG A 134 20.20 -3.68 -1.84
C ARG A 134 19.32 -3.85 -0.59
N PHE A 135 18.36 -4.77 -0.62
CA PHE A 135 17.57 -5.10 0.56
C PHE A 135 18.42 -5.83 1.61
N ARG A 136 19.23 -6.82 1.21
CA ARG A 136 20.14 -7.55 2.10
C ARG A 136 21.20 -6.63 2.70
N ASP A 137 21.82 -5.78 1.89
CA ASP A 137 22.81 -4.80 2.37
C ASP A 137 22.23 -3.92 3.49
N ARG A 138 20.97 -3.48 3.33
CA ARG A 138 20.29 -2.66 4.34
C ARG A 138 19.94 -3.42 5.61
N LEU A 139 19.62 -4.71 5.51
CA LEU A 139 19.40 -5.55 6.69
C LEU A 139 20.70 -5.70 7.49
N GLU A 140 21.84 -5.88 6.83
CA GLU A 140 23.13 -6.08 7.48
C GLU A 140 23.66 -4.82 8.18
N VAL A 141 23.57 -3.66 7.52
CA VAL A 141 24.00 -2.37 8.09
C VAL A 141 23.20 -2.01 9.36
N CYS A 142 21.92 -2.35 9.41
CA CYS A 142 21.07 -2.08 10.56
C CYS A 142 21.30 -3.04 11.75
N CYS A 143 21.88 -4.22 11.53
CA CYS A 143 22.24 -5.14 12.62
C CYS A 143 23.62 -4.85 13.23
N SER A 144 24.55 -4.32 12.44
CA SER A 144 25.91 -4.00 12.89
C SER A 144 26.03 -2.64 13.59
N SER A 145 25.02 -1.78 13.44
CA SER A 145 24.89 -0.54 14.20
C SER A 145 24.06 -0.80 15.45
N SER A 146 24.54 -0.41 16.64
CA SER A 146 23.78 -0.54 17.90
C SER A 146 22.32 -0.12 17.71
N MET A 147 21.38 -0.91 18.25
CA MET A 147 19.94 -0.64 18.09
C MET A 147 19.63 0.84 18.33
N PRO A 148 18.90 1.52 17.43
CA PRO A 148 18.52 2.89 17.65
C PRO A 148 17.74 2.99 18.96
N VAL A 149 18.15 3.93 19.82
CA VAL A 149 17.48 4.23 21.10
C VAL A 149 15.99 4.45 20.86
N ARG A 150 15.16 4.09 21.85
CA ARG A 150 13.67 4.11 21.86
C ARG A 150 13.00 5.37 21.28
N ASN A 151 13.74 6.48 21.15
CA ASN A 151 13.28 7.76 20.60
C ASN A 151 13.65 7.97 19.11
N SER A 152 14.19 6.96 18.43
CA SER A 152 14.49 7.01 17.00
C SER A 152 13.22 6.83 16.18
N ALA A 153 13.12 7.55 15.06
CA ALA A 153 12.03 7.40 14.08
C ALA A 153 11.95 5.99 13.45
N LEU A 154 12.90 5.10 13.76
CA LEU A 154 12.94 3.70 13.36
C LEU A 154 12.40 2.73 14.42
N TRP A 155 12.08 3.22 15.62
CA TRP A 155 11.47 2.44 16.69
C TRP A 155 9.94 2.37 16.49
N CYS A 156 9.43 1.19 16.15
CA CYS A 156 7.99 0.93 16.17
C CYS A 156 7.66 0.09 17.40
N THR A 157 6.77 0.61 18.24
CA THR A 157 6.33 -0.03 19.48
C THR A 157 5.35 -1.17 19.20
N ASN A 158 5.49 -2.24 19.98
CA ASN A 158 4.57 -3.37 20.23
C ASN A 158 4.94 -4.71 19.58
N ALA A 159 5.97 -5.35 20.14
CA ALA A 159 5.86 -6.77 20.43
C ALA A 159 5.06 -6.90 21.74
N ASN A 160 3.81 -7.37 21.67
CA ASN A 160 3.16 -7.93 22.86
C ASN A 160 3.97 -9.19 23.21
N THR A 161 4.88 -9.06 24.16
CA THR A 161 5.40 -10.20 24.90
C THR A 161 4.22 -10.90 25.55
N ILE A 162 3.98 -12.14 25.12
CA ILE A 162 3.29 -13.16 25.90
C ILE A 162 3.96 -13.16 27.27
N GLY A 163 3.29 -12.57 28.25
CA GLY A 163 3.70 -12.63 29.64
C GLY A 163 3.27 -13.96 30.18
N ASP A 164 4.22 -14.90 30.21
CA ASP A 164 4.28 -15.91 31.25
C ASP A 164 4.02 -15.23 32.61
N ASN A 165 3.05 -15.70 33.37
CA ASN A 165 3.04 -15.54 34.82
C ASN A 165 2.43 -16.80 35.42
N ALA A 166 3.34 -17.70 35.82
CA ALA A 166 3.12 -18.65 36.87
C ALA A 166 2.81 -17.91 38.18
N THR A 167 1.74 -18.31 38.86
CA THR A 167 1.67 -18.46 40.31
C THR A 167 0.64 -19.54 40.60
#